data_AF-A0A537APK4-F1
#
_entry.id   AF-A0A537APK4-F1
#
_cell.length_a   1.000
_cell.length_b   1.000
_cell.length_c   1.000
_cell.angle_alpha   90.00
_cell.angle_beta   90.00
_cell.angle_gamma   90.00
#
_symmetry.space_group_name_H-M   'P 1'
#
loop_
_entity.id
_entity.type
_entity.pdbx_description
1 polymer ?
#
loop_
_entity_poly.entity_id
_entity_poly.type
_entity_poly.pdbx_seq_one_letter_code
_entity_poly.pdbx_strand_id
1 'polypeptide(L)'
;MTPAEFIAQLNEFQRRYRRLFYVGGVAVLLVDLAIIVYVFRLYPLQVGGADALAAYWIGFAACWPAIVALYLVRRRTINRYAPVCRTCGAKATWKLRSQILITGHCPRCHAAFFAIPSKLPIGTSVPPGGASDF
;
A
#
# COMPACT_ATOMS: atom_id res chain seq x y z
N MET A 1 -8.34 16.75 7.29
CA MET A 1 -8.48 15.29 7.36
C MET A 1 -8.36 14.91 8.82
N THR A 2 -9.33 14.18 9.35
CA THR A 2 -9.29 13.74 10.75
C THR A 2 -8.50 12.44 10.90
N PRO A 3 -7.99 12.12 12.11
CA PRO A 3 -7.31 10.85 12.35
C PRO A 3 -8.19 9.61 12.06
N ALA A 4 -9.49 9.70 12.35
CA ALA A 4 -10.44 8.63 12.09
C ALA A 4 -10.64 8.38 10.58
N GLU A 5 -10.79 9.43 9.78
CA GLU A 5 -10.86 9.35 8.31
C GLU A 5 -9.58 8.73 7.71
N PHE A 6 -8.41 9.06 8.26
CA PHE A 6 -7.13 8.53 7.81
C PHE A 6 -7.00 7.03 8.09
N ILE A 7 -7.42 6.58 9.27
CA ILE A 7 -7.45 5.15 9.61
C ILE A 7 -8.46 4.40 8.74
N ALA A 8 -9.65 4.96 8.51
CA ALA A 8 -10.66 4.37 7.64
C ALA A 8 -10.16 4.21 6.20
N GLN A 9 -9.53 5.24 5.63
CA GLN A 9 -8.95 5.17 4.28
C GLN A 9 -7.80 4.14 4.20
N LEU A 10 -6.98 4.03 5.24
CA LEU A 10 -5.91 3.03 5.30
C LEU A 10 -6.45 1.59 5.40
N ASN A 11 -7.51 1.37 6.17
CA ASN A 11 -8.17 0.06 6.27
C ASN A 11 -8.85 -0.33 4.95
N GLU A 12 -9.53 0.60 4.31
CA GLU A 12 -10.13 0.43 2.98
C GLU A 12 -9.07 0.07 1.94
N PHE A 13 -7.95 0.79 1.94
CA PHE A 13 -6.79 0.51 1.10
C PHE A 13 -6.22 -0.89 1.36
N GLN A 14 -6.05 -1.28 2.62
CA GLN A 14 -5.53 -2.59 2.99
C GLN A 14 -6.47 -3.71 2.54
N ARG A 15 -7.79 -3.56 2.70
CA ARG A 15 -8.78 -4.55 2.29
C ARG A 15 -8.77 -4.77 0.77
N ARG A 16 -8.74 -3.67 0.00
CA ARG A 16 -8.66 -3.73 -1.47
C ARG A 16 -7.33 -4.30 -1.95
N TYR A 17 -6.22 -3.91 -1.33
CA TYR A 17 -4.90 -4.43 -1.64
C TYR A 17 -4.81 -5.95 -1.38
N ARG A 18 -5.35 -6.42 -0.25
CA ARG A 18 -5.37 -7.85 0.09
C ARG A 18 -6.18 -8.64 -0.93
N ARG A 19 -7.36 -8.14 -1.32
CA ARG A 19 -8.21 -8.77 -2.33
C ARG A 19 -7.51 -8.85 -3.69
N LEU A 20 -6.82 -7.78 -4.10
CA LEU A 20 -6.01 -7.75 -5.31
C LEU A 20 -4.87 -8.77 -5.27
N PHE A 21 -4.21 -8.91 -4.14
CA PHE A 21 -3.11 -9.87 -3.99
C PHE A 21 -3.61 -11.31 -3.99
N TYR A 22 -4.73 -11.61 -3.31
CA TYR A 22 -5.31 -12.95 -3.31
C TYR A 22 -5.87 -13.33 -4.68
N VAL A 23 -6.77 -12.51 -5.24
CA VAL A 23 -7.40 -12.84 -6.54
C VAL A 23 -6.38 -12.79 -7.66
N GLY A 24 -5.53 -11.77 -7.66
CA GLY A 24 -4.48 -11.60 -8.66
C GLY A 24 -3.38 -12.65 -8.56
N GLY A 25 -2.92 -12.95 -7.34
CA GLY A 25 -1.91 -13.98 -7.10
C GLY A 25 -2.42 -15.38 -7.46
N VAL A 26 -3.66 -15.72 -7.10
CA VAL A 26 -4.27 -17.00 -7.50
C VAL A 26 -4.41 -17.09 -9.02
N ALA A 27 -4.81 -16.01 -9.70
CA ALA A 27 -4.90 -16.00 -11.16
C ALA A 27 -3.53 -16.23 -11.82
N VAL A 28 -2.47 -15.60 -11.32
CA VAL A 28 -1.10 -15.84 -11.83
C VAL A 28 -0.67 -17.27 -11.59
N LEU A 29 -0.87 -17.82 -10.39
CA LEU A 29 -0.52 -19.21 -10.07
C LEU A 29 -1.25 -20.21 -10.98
N LEU A 30 -2.51 -19.95 -11.32
CA LEU A 30 -3.27 -20.81 -12.24
C LEU A 30 -2.72 -20.75 -13.67
N VAL A 31 -2.32 -19.56 -14.13
CA VAL A 31 -1.68 -19.38 -15.44
C VAL A 31 -0.31 -20.05 -15.48
N ASP A 32 0.52 -19.84 -14.45
CA ASP A 32 1.82 -20.50 -14.30
C ASP A 32 1.67 -22.02 -14.31
N LEU A 33 0.72 -22.56 -13.53
CA LEU A 33 0.45 -23.98 -13.47
C LEU A 33 0.04 -24.54 -14.85
N ALA A 34 -0.83 -23.84 -15.57
CA ALA A 34 -1.26 -24.25 -16.91
C ALA A 34 -0.10 -24.26 -17.91
N ILE A 35 0.77 -23.25 -17.86
CA ILE A 35 1.97 -23.15 -18.70
C ILE A 35 2.95 -24.28 -18.37
N ILE A 36 3.21 -24.52 -17.09
CA ILE A 36 4.10 -25.60 -16.63
C ILE A 36 3.59 -26.96 -17.13
N VAL A 37 2.30 -27.26 -16.94
CA VAL A 37 1.70 -28.51 -17.41
C VAL A 37 1.78 -28.65 -18.93
N TYR A 38 1.57 -27.56 -19.67
CA TYR A 38 1.69 -27.56 -21.13
C TYR A 38 3.12 -27.84 -21.58
N VAL A 39 4.11 -27.21 -20.98
CA VAL A 39 5.53 -27.44 -21.28
C VAL A 39 5.95 -28.87 -20.93
N PHE A 40 5.55 -29.41 -19.78
CA PHE A 40 5.82 -30.80 -19.41
C PHE A 40 5.16 -31.82 -20.35
N ARG A 41 4.00 -31.50 -20.95
CA ARG A 41 3.38 -32.34 -21.98
C ARG A 41 4.14 -32.32 -23.29
N LEU A 42 4.67 -31.17 -23.70
CA LEU A 42 5.42 -31.01 -24.96
C LEU A 42 6.83 -31.57 -24.89
N TYR A 43 7.48 -31.42 -23.73
CA TYR A 43 8.85 -31.87 -23.48
C TYR A 43 8.84 -32.79 -22.26
N PRO A 44 8.59 -34.10 -22.44
CA PRO A 44 8.77 -35.05 -21.34
C PRO A 44 10.21 -34.95 -20.81
N LEU A 45 10.38 -35.12 -19.50
CA LEU A 45 11.61 -34.92 -18.70
C LEU A 45 12.92 -35.57 -19.21
N GLN A 46 12.88 -36.31 -20.32
CA GLN A 46 14.00 -37.03 -20.92
C GLN A 46 14.74 -36.25 -22.02
N VAL A 47 14.26 -35.07 -22.44
CA VAL A 47 14.91 -34.31 -23.53
C VAL A 47 15.83 -33.23 -22.95
N GLY A 48 17.09 -33.59 -22.68
CA GLY A 48 18.16 -32.67 -22.30
C GLY A 48 18.68 -31.84 -23.48
N GLY A 49 17.79 -31.07 -24.13
CA GLY A 49 18.10 -30.29 -25.33
C GLY A 49 17.82 -28.80 -25.15
N ALA A 50 18.55 -27.96 -25.91
CA ALA A 50 18.39 -26.50 -25.92
C ALA A 50 16.92 -26.04 -26.16
N ASP A 51 16.13 -26.85 -26.87
CA ASP A 51 14.71 -26.59 -27.16
C ASP A 51 13.83 -26.64 -25.91
N ALA A 52 14.10 -27.52 -24.95
CA ALA A 52 13.38 -27.57 -23.69
C ALA A 52 13.65 -26.31 -22.84
N LEU A 53 14.88 -25.80 -22.89
CA LEU A 53 15.28 -24.57 -22.22
C LEU A 53 14.60 -23.34 -22.85
N ALA A 54 14.51 -23.31 -24.18
CA ALA A 54 13.78 -22.27 -24.92
C ALA A 54 12.28 -22.29 -24.59
N ALA A 55 11.64 -23.46 -24.56
CA ALA A 55 10.23 -23.59 -24.20
C ALA A 55 9.95 -23.12 -22.76
N TYR A 56 10.84 -23.43 -21.82
CA TYR A 56 10.74 -22.94 -20.44
C TYR A 56 10.87 -21.42 -20.37
N TRP A 57 11.80 -20.82 -21.12
CA TRP A 57 11.95 -19.36 -21.19
C TRP A 57 10.74 -18.67 -21.83
N ILE A 58 10.14 -19.27 -22.86
CA ILE A 58 8.92 -18.74 -23.49
C ILE A 58 7.75 -18.81 -22.50
N GLY A 59 7.62 -19.93 -21.77
CA GLY A 59 6.64 -20.07 -20.69
C GLY A 59 6.81 -19.00 -19.61
N PHE A 60 8.04 -18.79 -19.15
CA PHE A 60 8.37 -17.76 -18.17
C PHE A 60 8.10 -16.34 -18.68
N ALA A 61 8.41 -16.05 -19.94
CA ALA A 61 8.12 -14.78 -20.59
C ALA A 61 6.61 -14.53 -20.75
N ALA A 62 5.81 -15.58 -20.94
CA ALA A 62 4.35 -15.46 -21.01
C ALA A 62 3.71 -15.07 -19.67
N CYS A 63 4.41 -15.26 -18.54
CA CYS A 63 3.94 -14.87 -17.20
C CYS A 63 4.20 -13.38 -16.87
N TRP A 64 5.15 -12.75 -17.56
CA TRP A 64 5.50 -11.34 -17.36
C TRP A 64 4.33 -10.36 -17.50
N PRO A 65 3.46 -10.46 -18.53
CA PRO A 65 2.29 -9.60 -18.67
C PRO A 65 1.39 -9.61 -17.44
N ALA A 66 1.22 -10.76 -16.78
CA ALA A 66 0.38 -10.87 -15.59
C ALA A 66 1.04 -10.18 -14.37
N ILE A 67 2.36 -10.32 -14.22
CA ILE A 67 3.14 -9.60 -13.20
C ILE A 67 3.09 -8.09 -13.44
N VAL A 68 3.26 -7.64 -14.70
CA VAL A 68 3.18 -6.22 -15.07
C VAL A 68 1.77 -5.67 -14.83
N ALA A 69 0.72 -6.43 -15.17
CA ALA A 69 -0.66 -6.05 -14.88
C ALA A 69 -0.90 -5.89 -13.37
N LEU A 70 -0.46 -6.85 -12.54
CA LEU A 70 -0.56 -6.73 -11.09
C LEU A 70 0.20 -5.53 -10.54
N TYR A 71 1.40 -5.28 -11.07
CA TYR A 71 2.20 -4.12 -10.68
C TYR A 71 1.50 -2.80 -11.03
N LEU A 72 0.95 -2.68 -12.24
CA LEU A 72 0.22 -1.49 -12.68
C LEU A 72 -1.05 -1.27 -11.85
N VAL A 73 -1.80 -2.33 -11.56
CA VAL A 73 -3.01 -2.24 -10.74
C VAL A 73 -2.66 -1.88 -9.29
N ARG A 74 -1.60 -2.44 -8.73
CA ARG A 74 -1.05 -2.03 -7.43
C ARG A 74 -0.71 -0.54 -7.43
N ARG A 75 0.02 -0.06 -8.44
CA ARG A 75 0.43 1.34 -8.56
C ARG A 75 -0.78 2.28 -8.72
N ARG A 76 -1.78 1.90 -9.51
CA ARG A 76 -3.06 2.63 -9.64
C ARG A 76 -3.82 2.69 -8.32
N THR A 77 -3.86 1.59 -7.57
CA THR A 77 -4.56 1.51 -6.28
C THR A 77 -3.89 2.41 -5.25
N ILE A 78 -2.55 2.38 -5.16
CA ILE A 78 -1.78 3.32 -4.33
C ILE A 78 -2.07 4.76 -4.77
N ASN A 79 -2.09 5.02 -6.08
CA ASN A 79 -2.28 6.38 -6.57
C ASN A 79 -3.67 6.95 -6.28
N ARG A 80 -4.72 6.13 -6.32
CA ARG A 80 -6.11 6.57 -6.10
C ARG A 80 -6.51 6.66 -4.62
N TYR A 81 -5.99 5.77 -3.79
CA TYR A 81 -6.51 5.58 -2.42
C TYR A 81 -5.52 5.93 -1.33
N ALA A 82 -4.24 6.19 -1.63
CA ALA A 82 -3.30 6.62 -0.61
C ALA A 82 -3.63 8.05 -0.16
N PRO A 83 -3.76 8.30 1.16
CA PRO A 83 -3.94 9.65 1.67
C PRO A 83 -2.74 10.51 1.33
N VAL A 84 -2.98 11.74 0.88
CA VAL A 84 -1.95 12.70 0.46
C VAL A 84 -1.84 13.84 1.47
N CYS A 85 -0.61 14.27 1.72
CA CYS A 85 -0.34 15.49 2.45
C CYS A 85 -0.89 16.68 1.65
N ARG A 86 -1.66 17.57 2.29
CA ARG A 86 -2.24 18.75 1.63
C ARG A 86 -1.19 19.80 1.24
N THR A 87 -0.07 19.85 1.96
CA THR A 87 0.98 20.87 1.77
C THR A 87 1.98 20.47 0.69
N CYS A 88 2.46 19.22 0.70
CA CYS A 88 3.51 18.77 -0.22
C CYS A 88 3.07 17.71 -1.24
N GLY A 89 1.81 17.26 -1.19
CA GLY A 89 1.29 16.21 -2.07
C GLY A 89 1.89 14.81 -1.84
N ALA A 90 2.76 14.65 -0.83
CA ALA A 90 3.39 13.37 -0.55
C ALA A 90 2.34 12.33 -0.13
N LYS A 91 2.43 11.12 -0.70
CA LYS A 91 1.54 10.00 -0.40
C LYS A 91 1.97 9.32 0.89
N ALA A 92 1.05 9.22 1.85
CA ALA A 92 1.23 8.44 3.05
C ALA A 92 1.02 6.97 2.72
N THR A 93 2.11 6.21 2.73
CA THR A 93 2.08 4.76 2.59
C THR A 93 1.91 4.10 3.96
N TRP A 94 1.55 2.82 3.98
CA TRP A 94 1.39 2.06 5.24
C TRP A 94 2.65 2.09 6.12
N LYS A 95 3.84 2.16 5.52
CA LYS A 95 5.12 2.25 6.26
C LYS A 95 5.23 3.55 7.07
N LEU A 96 4.62 4.63 6.60
CA LEU A 96 4.64 5.95 7.24
C LEU A 96 3.43 6.15 8.18
N ARG A 97 2.51 5.17 8.25
CA ARG A 97 1.28 5.24 9.05
C ARG A 97 1.56 5.52 10.52
N SER A 98 2.41 4.71 11.16
CA SER A 98 2.73 4.85 12.58
C SER A 98 3.37 6.20 12.87
N GLN A 99 4.32 6.61 12.03
CA GLN A 99 5.01 7.89 12.17
C GLN A 99 4.05 9.08 12.03
N ILE A 100 3.11 9.06 11.08
CA ILE A 100 2.13 10.13 10.89
C ILE A 100 1.09 10.14 12.02
N LEU A 101 0.65 8.97 12.50
CA LEU A 101 -0.31 8.88 13.60
C LEU A 101 0.28 9.36 14.94
N ILE A 102 1.55 9.04 15.21
CA ILE A 102 2.24 9.45 16.44
C ILE A 102 2.58 10.93 16.40
N THR A 103 3.17 11.40 15.29
CA THR A 103 3.65 12.78 15.23
C THR A 103 2.54 13.77 14.85
N GLY A 104 1.48 13.33 14.17
CA GLY A 104 0.46 14.21 13.58
C GLY A 104 0.95 15.02 12.38
N HIS A 105 2.20 14.84 11.93
CA HIS A 105 2.87 15.65 10.92
C HIS A 105 3.35 14.82 9.73
N CYS A 106 3.52 15.47 8.59
CA CYS A 106 4.08 14.85 7.39
C CYS A 106 5.60 14.62 7.58
N PRO A 107 6.13 13.40 7.37
CA PRO A 107 7.57 13.14 7.53
C PRO A 107 8.45 13.80 6.46
N ARG A 108 7.85 14.34 5.39
CA ARG A 108 8.57 14.97 4.28
C ARG A 108 8.67 16.49 4.38
N CYS A 109 7.60 17.14 4.82
CA CYS A 109 7.51 18.59 4.89
C CYS A 109 7.22 19.11 6.30
N HIS A 110 7.14 18.21 7.30
CA HIS A 110 6.88 18.49 8.71
C HIS A 110 5.61 19.31 9.01
N ALA A 111 4.75 19.55 8.02
CA ALA A 111 3.48 20.24 8.19
C ALA A 111 2.44 19.34 8.86
N ALA A 112 1.47 19.94 9.55
CA ALA A 112 0.36 19.23 10.15
C ALA A 112 -0.40 18.39 9.11
N PHE A 113 -0.44 17.08 9.33
CA PHE A 113 -1.08 16.14 8.42
C PHE A 113 -2.59 16.07 8.66
N PHE A 114 -2.99 16.24 9.93
CA PHE A 114 -4.39 16.30 10.34
C PHE A 114 -4.85 17.76 10.45
N ALA A 115 -6.12 17.99 10.12
CA ALA A 115 -6.75 19.26 10.46
C ALA A 115 -7.01 19.22 11.97
N ILE A 116 -6.21 19.94 12.74
CA ILE A 116 -6.46 20.15 14.16
C ILE A 116 -7.78 20.93 14.23
N PRO A 117 -8.82 20.43 14.93
CA PRO A 117 -10.02 21.23 15.13
C PRO A 117 -9.58 22.52 15.85
N SER A 118 -9.89 23.67 15.27
CA SER A 118 -9.52 25.01 15.79
C SER A 118 -10.23 25.40 17.10
N LYS A 119 -10.65 24.42 17.89
CA LYS A 119 -11.27 24.60 19.19
C LYS A 119 -10.65 23.64 20.20
N LEU A 120 -9.43 23.93 20.63
CA LEU A 120 -9.19 23.83 22.07
C LEU A 120 -9.99 24.99 22.67
N PRO A 121 -10.96 24.77 23.57
CA PRO A 121 -11.44 25.88 24.37
C PRO A 121 -10.23 26.44 25.13
N ILE A 122 -9.86 27.68 24.80
CA ILE A 122 -9.06 28.54 25.66
C ILE A 122 -9.85 28.64 26.95
N GLY A 123 -9.42 27.89 27.97
CA GLY A 123 -10.29 27.61 29.11
C GLY A 123 -9.55 27.09 30.32
N THR A 124 -8.36 27.62 30.60
CA THR A 124 -7.85 27.75 31.97
C THR A 124 -6.98 29.00 32.02
N SER A 125 -7.61 30.16 32.01
CA SER A 125 -7.05 31.31 32.71
C SER A 125 -6.97 30.90 34.19
N VAL A 126 -5.79 30.50 34.63
CA VAL A 126 -5.48 30.49 36.07
C VAL A 126 -5.48 31.98 36.48
N PRO A 127 -6.43 32.45 37.30
CA PRO A 127 -6.32 33.80 37.83
C PRO A 127 -5.10 33.85 38.77
N PRO A 128 -4.35 34.96 38.83
CA PRO A 128 -3.37 35.15 39.89
C PRO A 128 -4.15 35.37 41.19
N GLY A 129 -4.42 34.28 41.90
CA GLY A 129 -4.98 34.33 43.25
C GLY A 129 -3.87 34.73 44.22
N GLY A 130 -3.69 36.03 44.41
CA GLY A 130 -3.10 36.56 45.63
C GLY A 130 -4.12 36.48 46.77
N ALA A 131 -3.68 35.96 47.93
CA ALA A 131 -4.22 36.13 49.28
C ALA A 131 -3.30 35.30 50.21
N SER A 132 -2.34 35.93 50.90
CA SER A 132 -2.47 36.56 52.23
C SER A 132 -2.40 35.55 53.38
N ASP A 133 -1.34 35.71 54.18
CA ASP A 133 -1.24 35.54 55.63
C ASP A 133 -1.78 34.26 56.29
N PHE A 134 -0.85 33.42 56.74
CA PHE A 134 -0.89 32.72 58.03
C PHE A 134 0.54 32.43 58.53
#